data_AF-A0A967N6D9-F1
#
_entry.id   AF-A0A967N6D9-F1
#
_cell.length_a   1.000
_cell.length_b   1.000
_cell.length_c   1.000
_cell.angle_alpha   90.00
_cell.angle_beta   90.00
_cell.angle_gamma   90.00
#
_symmetry.space_group_name_H-M   'P 1'
#
loop_
_entity.id
_entity.type
_entity.pdbx_description
1 polymer ?
#
loop_
_entity_poly.entity_id
_entity_poly.type
_entity_poly.pdbx_seq_one_letter_code
_entity_poly.pdbx_strand_id
1 'polypeptide(L)' 'GFGIPLPAWCRGPWRPLLEERVLADDARIWGWIRPEPVRAMVEAHMEGRADFGHQLWALLTLEEWLRRGRYSLPG' A
#
# COMPACT_ATOMS: atom_id res chain seq x y z
N GLY A 1 6.92 -21.93 -12.27
CA GLY A 1 7.08 -21.16 -11.02
C GLY A 1 5.74 -20.62 -10.62
N PHE A 2 5.35 -20.75 -9.35
CA PHE A 2 4.09 -20.22 -8.84
C PHE A 2 4.29 -18.76 -8.45
N GLY A 3 3.87 -17.84 -9.32
CA GLY A 3 3.85 -16.42 -9.01
C GLY A 3 2.79 -16.13 -7.95
N ILE A 4 3.12 -15.27 -6.99
CA ILE A 4 2.15 -14.80 -6.01
C ILE A 4 1.11 -13.95 -6.76
N PRO A 5 -0.20 -14.22 -6.63
CA PRO A 5 -1.23 -13.49 -7.35
C PRO A 5 -1.53 -12.16 -6.65
N LEU A 6 -0.52 -11.28 -6.53
CA LEU A 6 -0.61 -9.99 -5.85
C LEU A 6 -1.81 -9.15 -6.31
N PRO A 7 -2.15 -9.05 -7.61
CA PRO A 7 -3.30 -8.26 -8.05
C PRO A 7 -4.64 -8.82 -7.55
N ALA A 8 -4.74 -10.15 -7.40
CA ALA A 8 -5.94 -10.79 -6.88
C ALA A 8 -6.02 -10.66 -5.36
N TRP A 9 -4.89 -10.76 -4.68
CA TRP A 9 -4.84 -10.60 -3.22
C TRP A 9 -5.12 -9.18 -2.78
N CYS A 10 -4.53 -8.18 -3.46
CA CYS A 10 -4.78 -6.76 -3.18
C CYS A 10 -6.26 -6.38 -3.34
N ARG A 11 -6.95 -6.91 -4.36
CA ARG A 11 -8.40 -6.68 -4.56
C ARG A 11 -9.30 -7.49 -3.64
N GLY A 12 -8.78 -8.57 -3.05
CA GLY A 12 -9.55 -9.49 -2.21
C GLY A 12 -9.03 -9.50 -0.77
N PRO A 13 -8.36 -10.58 -0.34
CA PRO A 13 -8.00 -10.80 1.07
C PRO A 13 -7.15 -9.70 1.71
N TRP A 14 -6.37 -8.94 0.93
CA TRP A 14 -5.52 -7.87 1.45
C TRP A 14 -6.16 -6.48 1.37
N ARG A 15 -7.37 -6.35 0.80
CA ARG A 15 -8.03 -5.07 0.68
C ARG A 15 -8.21 -4.36 2.04
N PRO A 16 -8.73 -5.00 3.10
CA PRO A 16 -8.84 -4.36 4.41
C PRO A 16 -7.48 -3.92 4.96
N LEU A 17 -6.44 -4.72 4.72
CA LEU A 17 -5.09 -4.40 5.15
C LEU A 17 -4.52 -3.17 4.43
N LEU A 18 -4.80 -3.00 3.14
CA LEU A 18 -4.44 -1.78 2.40
C LEU A 18 -5.19 -0.56 2.94
N GLU A 19 -6.48 -0.70 3.25
CA GLU A 19 -7.30 0.37 3.81
C GLU A 19 -6.82 0.78 5.22
N GLU A 20 -6.55 -0.20 6.10
CA GLU A 20 -6.12 0.02 7.50
C GLU A 20 -4.65 0.43 7.66
N ARG A 21 -3.79 0.15 6.67
CA ARG A 21 -2.35 0.44 6.76
C ARG A 21 -1.90 1.49 5.76
N VAL A 22 -2.15 1.27 4.48
CA VAL A 22 -1.65 2.11 3.40
C VAL A 22 -2.51 3.36 3.23
N LEU A 23 -3.81 3.30 3.50
CA LEU A 23 -4.72 4.44 3.35
C LEU A 23 -5.14 5.12 4.65
N ALA A 24 -4.66 4.61 5.79
CA ALA A 24 -4.92 5.21 7.08
C ALA A 24 -4.33 6.62 7.16
N ASP A 25 -5.03 7.52 7.86
CA ASP A 25 -4.56 8.91 8.02
C ASP A 25 -3.27 8.98 8.87
N ASP A 26 -3.04 7.96 9.71
CA ASP A 26 -1.82 7.80 10.52
C ASP A 26 -0.70 7.00 9.81
N ALA A 27 -0.85 6.69 8.52
CA ALA A 27 0.14 5.88 7.81
C ALA A 27 1.50 6.58 7.80
N ARG A 28 2.55 5.85 8.20
CA ARG A 28 3.91 6.41 8.34
C ARG A 28 4.54 6.76 7.00
N ILE A 29 4.11 6.09 5.93
CA ILE A 29 4.51 6.40 4.56
C ILE A 29 4.21 7.86 4.15
N TRP A 30 3.23 8.54 4.75
CA TRP A 30 2.91 9.94 4.43
C TRP A 30 4.00 10.94 4.79
N GLY A 31 4.97 10.54 5.63
CA GLY A 31 6.20 11.32 5.85
C GLY A 31 7.15 11.34 4.65
N TRP A 32 6.93 10.48 3.65
CA TRP A 32 7.87 10.23 2.55
C TRP A 32 7.23 10.39 1.17
N ILE A 33 5.93 10.10 1.05
CA ILE A 33 5.19 10.14 -0.21
C ILE A 33 3.85 10.87 -0.04
N ARG A 34 3.35 11.43 -1.13
CA ARG A 34 2.06 12.16 -1.13
C ARG A 34 0.88 11.20 -1.04
N PRO A 35 -0.14 11.49 -0.20
CA PRO A 35 -1.33 10.63 -0.09
C PRO A 35 -2.17 10.58 -1.37
N GLU A 36 -2.32 11.69 -2.09
CA GLU A 36 -3.30 11.80 -3.18
C GLU A 36 -3.01 10.84 -4.35
N PRO A 37 -1.78 10.74 -4.87
CA PRO A 37 -1.47 9.77 -5.92
C PRO A 37 -1.63 8.32 -5.46
N VAL A 38 -1.37 8.03 -4.18
CA VAL A 38 -1.52 6.67 -3.63
C VAL A 38 -3.00 6.29 -3.51
N ARG A 39 -3.86 7.21 -3.04
CA ARG A 39 -5.31 7.00 -2.99
C ARG A 39 -5.87 6.70 -4.38
N ALA A 40 -5.50 7.51 -5.38
CA ALA A 40 -5.91 7.29 -6.77
C ALA A 40 -5.40 5.95 -7.35
N MET A 41 -4.17 5.55 -7.00
CA MET A 41 -3.59 4.27 -7.42
C MET A 41 -4.35 3.08 -6.81
N VAL A 42 -4.68 3.14 -5.51
CA VAL A 42 -5.47 2.10 -4.84
C VAL A 42 -6.86 2.00 -5.47
N GLU A 43 -7.55 3.12 -5.67
CA GLU A 43 -8.87 3.16 -6.29
C GLU A 43 -8.87 2.55 -7.70
N ALA A 44 -7.93 2.99 -8.56
CA ALA A 44 -7.79 2.44 -9.91
C ALA A 44 -7.51 0.93 -9.92
N HIS A 45 -6.78 0.44 -8.91
CA HIS A 45 -6.56 -1.00 -8.74
C HIS A 45 -7.82 -1.74 -8.32
N MET A 46 -8.54 -1.22 -7.32
CA MET A 46 -9.76 -1.84 -6.80
C MET A 46 -10.86 -1.91 -7.86
N GLU A 47 -10.96 -0.89 -8.70
CA GLU A 47 -11.90 -0.83 -9.81
C GLU A 47 -11.47 -1.66 -11.03
N GLY A 48 -10.27 -2.24 -11.01
CA GLY A 48 -9.73 -3.01 -12.13
C GLY A 48 -9.38 -2.16 -13.36
N ARG A 49 -9.27 -0.84 -13.21
CA ARG A 49 -8.84 0.08 -14.27
C ARG A 49 -7.35 -0.07 -14.60
N ALA A 50 -6.54 -0.49 -13.62
CA ALA A 50 -5.11 -0.74 -13.79
C ALA A 50 -4.59 -1.78 -12.79
N ASP A 51 -3.48 -2.43 -13.13
CA ASP A 51 -2.79 -3.36 -12.22
C ASP A 51 -1.66 -2.64 -11.48
N PHE A 52 -1.83 -2.50 -10.16
CA PHE A 52 -0.85 -1.94 -9.24
C PHE A 52 -0.48 -2.92 -8.12
N GLY A 53 -0.74 -4.22 -8.29
CA GLY A 53 -0.57 -5.21 -7.22
C GLY A 53 0.86 -5.23 -6.63
N HIS A 54 1.87 -5.02 -7.47
CA HIS A 54 3.28 -4.97 -7.04
C HIS A 54 3.59 -3.68 -6.26
N GLN A 55 3.08 -2.54 -6.71
CA GLN A 55 3.27 -1.24 -6.07
C GLN A 55 2.55 -1.21 -4.72
N LEU A 56 1.34 -1.73 -4.65
CA LEU A 56 0.57 -1.86 -3.41
C LEU A 56 1.25 -2.76 -2.40
N TRP A 57 1.82 -3.88 -2.85
CA TRP A 57 2.64 -4.74 -1.99
C TRP A 57 3.91 -4.04 -1.49
N ALA A 58 4.58 -3.27 -2.34
CA ALA A 58 5.75 -2.49 -1.94
C ALA A 58 5.40 -1.42 -0.89
N LEU A 59 4.28 -0.70 -1.07
CA LEU A 59 3.78 0.27 -0.10
C LEU A 59 3.41 -0.36 1.23
N LEU A 60 2.71 -1.49 1.20
CA LEU A 60 2.34 -2.22 2.41
C LEU A 60 3.58 -2.72 3.16
N THR A 61 4.57 -3.23 2.43
CA THR A 61 5.85 -3.68 3.02
C THR A 61 6.60 -2.52 3.66
N LEU A 62 6.67 -1.37 2.97
CA LEU A 62 7.31 -0.17 3.47
C LEU A 62 6.60 0.35 4.74
N GLU A 63 5.27 0.43 4.73
CA GLU A 63 4.48 0.86 5.89
C GLU A 63 4.73 -0.04 7.11
N GLU A 64 4.77 -1.36 6.92
CA GLU A 64 5.04 -2.30 8.01
C GLU A 64 6.47 -2.14 8.55
N TRP A 65 7.46 -1.90 7.69
CA TRP A 65 8.83 -1.61 8.13
C TRP A 65 8.91 -0.30 8.91
N LEU A 66 8.24 0.75 8.44
CA LEU A 66 8.20 2.03 9.15
C LEU A 66 7.49 1.88 10.49
N ARG A 67 6.44 1.06 10.61
CA ARG A 67 5.74 0.81 11.88
C ARG A 67 6.58 0.04 12.88
N ARG A 68 7.33 -0.97 12.43
CA ARG A 68 8.20 -1.80 13.28
C ARG A 68 9.52 -1.16 13.63
N GLY A 69 10.09 -0.38 12.72
CA GLY A 69 11.38 0.26 12.91
C GLY A 69 11.34 1.51 13.79
N ARG A 70 12.48 1.86 14.38
CA ARG A 70 12.74 3.16 15.00
C ARG A 70 13.08 4.23 13.94
N TYR A 71 12.60 4.09 12.71
CA TYR A 71 12.89 5.04 11.64
C TYR A 71 12.14 6.33 11.93
N SER A 72 12.87 7.35 12.39
CA SER A 72 12.38 8.72 12.52
C SER A 72 12.17 9.33 11.14
N LEU A 73 11.13 10.15 11.00
CA LEU A 73 10.87 10.94 9.79
C LEU A 73 12.13 11.69 9.37
N PRO A 74 12.42 11.84 8.06
CA PRO A 74 13.44 12.75 7.61
C PRO A 74 13.05 14.14 8.12
N GLY A 75 13.95 14.76 8.88
CA GLY A 75 13.75 16.08 9.47
C GLY A 75 13.69 17.18 8.42
#